data_AF-A0A2P2GLP9-F1
#
_entry.id   AF-A0A2P2GLP9-F1
#
_cell.length_a   1.000
_cell.length_b   1.000
_cell.length_c   1.000
_cell.angle_alpha   90.00
_cell.angle_beta   90.00
_cell.angle_gamma   90.00
#
_symmetry.space_group_name_H-M   'P 1'
#
loop_
_entity.id
_entity.type
_entity.pdbx_description
1 polymer ?
#
loop_
_entity_poly.entity_id
_entity_poly.type
_entity_poly.pdbx_seq_one_letter_code
_entity_poly.pdbx_strand_id
1 'polypeptide(L)'
;MTDGHTSLGMPQLPAPDYPAEVRARLEEDAKAIIDRYPGSRSALLPMLHLVQSEEGHVTRTGMRFCAEMLGLTTAEVTAVATFYTMYRRKPSGDYQVGVCTNTLCAVMGGDAIFEELKEHLGVGNDETTPDGKVTLEHIECNAACDFAPVVMVNWEFFDNQTPDSAKRLVDDLVAGRPVAPTRGAPLCTFKETARILAGFPDEREGAVGATGGAGPASLVGLRLAKGETPQHRIVHPRGEAAREEGE
;
A
#
# COMPACT_ATOMS: atom_id res chain seq x y z
N MET A 1 0.99 53.31 8.03
CA MET A 1 0.55 52.20 8.91
C MET A 1 0.30 51.02 7.99
N THR A 2 1.29 50.16 7.82
CA THR A 2 1.17 48.92 7.04
C THR A 2 0.63 47.85 7.98
N ASP A 3 -0.62 47.42 7.77
CA ASP A 3 -1.24 46.32 8.49
C ASP A 3 -0.47 45.03 8.20
N GLY A 4 0.44 44.69 9.12
CA GLY A 4 1.11 43.40 9.15
C GLY A 4 0.12 42.36 9.65
N HIS A 5 -0.64 41.75 8.74
CA HIS A 5 -1.40 40.56 9.08
C HIS A 5 -0.43 39.39 9.26
N THR A 6 -0.09 39.09 10.52
CA THR A 6 0.60 37.86 10.88
C THR A 6 -0.31 36.68 10.53
N SER A 7 -0.04 36.02 9.40
CA SER A 7 -0.67 34.75 9.06
C SER A 7 -0.15 33.68 10.03
N LEU A 8 -1.00 33.24 10.96
CA LEU A 8 -0.69 32.25 12.00
C LEU A 8 -0.49 30.83 11.46
N GLY A 9 -0.26 30.66 10.16
CA GLY A 9 -0.21 29.35 9.50
C GLY A 9 -1.53 28.57 9.60
N MET A 10 -2.62 29.22 10.02
CA MET A 10 -3.93 28.59 10.08
C MET A 10 -4.41 28.31 8.66
N PRO A 11 -4.80 27.07 8.34
CA PRO A 11 -5.25 26.73 7.00
C PRO A 11 -6.47 27.57 6.64
N GLN A 12 -6.42 28.24 5.49
CA GLN A 12 -7.54 29.02 4.98
C GLN A 12 -8.74 28.11 4.75
N LEU A 13 -9.90 28.54 5.27
CA LEU A 13 -11.19 27.89 5.12
C LEU A 13 -12.14 28.80 4.31
N PRO A 14 -12.92 28.26 3.36
CA PRO A 14 -12.84 26.88 2.88
C PRO A 14 -11.51 26.59 2.14
N ALA A 15 -11.20 25.31 1.96
CA ALA A 15 -10.09 24.92 1.08
C ALA A 15 -10.31 25.49 -0.34
N PRO A 16 -9.26 25.75 -1.14
CA PRO A 16 -9.42 26.24 -2.50
C PRO A 16 -10.05 25.18 -3.41
N ASP A 17 -10.76 25.60 -4.46
CA ASP A 17 -11.32 24.69 -5.48
C ASP A 17 -10.21 24.08 -6.33
N TYR A 18 -10.47 22.88 -6.86
CA TYR A 18 -9.65 22.37 -7.96
C TYR A 18 -9.73 23.32 -9.16
N PRO A 19 -8.66 23.43 -9.97
CA PRO A 19 -8.75 24.04 -11.29
C PRO A 19 -9.94 23.46 -12.07
N ALA A 20 -10.64 24.30 -12.84
CA ALA A 20 -11.92 23.93 -13.47
C ALA A 20 -11.83 22.64 -14.32
N GLU A 21 -10.74 22.47 -15.05
CA GLU A 21 -10.49 21.27 -15.87
C GLU A 21 -10.30 20.00 -15.01
N VAL A 22 -9.53 20.10 -13.93
CA VAL A 22 -9.32 19.00 -12.98
C VAL A 22 -10.63 18.62 -12.31
N ARG A 23 -11.40 19.64 -11.86
CA ARG A 23 -12.71 19.43 -11.27
C ARG A 23 -13.66 18.71 -12.25
N ALA A 24 -13.74 19.16 -13.50
CA ALA A 24 -14.62 18.55 -14.50
C ALA A 24 -14.30 17.07 -14.73
N ARG A 25 -13.01 16.71 -14.87
CA ARG A 25 -12.59 15.31 -15.01
C ARG A 25 -12.94 14.48 -13.77
N LEU A 26 -12.65 15.00 -12.57
CA LEU A 26 -12.98 14.31 -11.32
C LEU A 26 -14.49 14.14 -11.12
N GLU A 27 -15.32 15.11 -11.54
CA GLU A 27 -16.78 15.01 -11.46
C GLU A 27 -17.35 13.91 -12.35
N GLU A 28 -16.76 13.69 -13.54
CA GLU A 28 -17.13 12.58 -14.42
C GLU A 28 -16.79 11.24 -13.78
N ASP A 29 -15.55 11.06 -13.35
CA ASP A 29 -15.09 9.85 -12.67
C ASP A 29 -15.89 9.59 -11.37
N ALA A 30 -16.17 10.62 -10.60
CA ALA A 30 -16.95 10.54 -9.36
C ALA A 30 -18.38 10.03 -9.60
N LYS A 31 -19.06 10.52 -10.65
CA LYS A 31 -20.40 10.03 -11.01
C LYS A 31 -20.35 8.54 -11.35
N ALA A 32 -19.35 8.11 -12.11
CA ALA A 32 -19.18 6.70 -12.44
C ALA A 32 -18.93 5.81 -11.22
N ILE A 33 -18.25 6.33 -10.18
CA ILE A 33 -18.09 5.62 -8.90
C ILE A 33 -19.42 5.59 -8.13
N ILE A 34 -20.11 6.73 -8.01
CA ILE A 34 -21.36 6.87 -7.26
C ILE A 34 -22.44 5.93 -7.82
N ASP A 35 -22.54 5.83 -9.14
CA ASP A 35 -23.54 5.02 -9.85
C ASP A 35 -23.38 3.50 -9.59
N ARG A 36 -22.26 3.05 -9.02
CA ARG A 36 -22.05 1.64 -8.62
C ARG A 36 -22.77 1.28 -7.33
N TYR A 37 -23.26 2.27 -6.57
CA TYR A 37 -23.82 2.06 -5.24
C TYR A 37 -25.28 2.53 -5.17
N PRO A 38 -26.15 1.80 -4.43
CA PRO A 38 -27.53 2.24 -4.22
C PRO A 38 -27.64 3.49 -3.33
N GLY A 39 -26.61 3.82 -2.55
CA GLY A 39 -26.55 5.03 -1.73
C GLY A 39 -25.22 5.75 -1.91
N SER A 40 -25.27 7.07 -2.13
CA SER A 40 -24.08 7.89 -2.44
C SER A 40 -22.99 7.78 -1.36
N ARG A 41 -23.36 7.73 -0.07
CA ARG A 41 -22.40 7.60 1.04
C ARG A 41 -21.47 6.39 0.90
N SER A 42 -21.93 5.29 0.29
CA SER A 42 -21.11 4.08 0.09
C SER A 42 -19.96 4.30 -0.88
N ALA A 43 -20.02 5.33 -1.73
CA ALA A 43 -18.96 5.70 -2.66
C ALA A 43 -17.79 6.43 -1.97
N LEU A 44 -17.88 6.79 -0.69
CA LEU A 44 -16.86 7.64 -0.04
C LEU A 44 -15.45 7.03 -0.07
N LEU A 45 -15.31 5.72 0.14
CA LEU A 45 -14.00 5.07 0.13
C LEU A 45 -13.32 5.15 -1.26
N PRO A 46 -13.93 4.67 -2.35
CA PRO A 46 -13.34 4.81 -3.67
C PRO A 46 -13.20 6.28 -4.11
N MET A 47 -14.06 7.19 -3.66
CA MET A 47 -13.91 8.64 -3.91
C MET A 47 -12.65 9.21 -3.26
N LEU A 48 -12.28 8.76 -2.06
CA LEU A 48 -11.02 9.16 -1.42
C LEU A 48 -9.79 8.63 -2.18
N HIS A 49 -9.88 7.42 -2.74
CA HIS A 49 -8.86 6.92 -3.66
C HIS A 49 -8.80 7.72 -4.96
N LEU A 50 -9.93 8.17 -5.51
CA LEU A 50 -9.99 9.00 -6.71
C LEU A 50 -9.24 10.33 -6.51
N VAL A 51 -9.53 11.08 -5.44
CA VAL A 51 -8.81 12.34 -5.18
C VAL A 51 -7.33 12.11 -4.86
N GLN A 52 -7.01 11.00 -4.18
CA GLN A 52 -5.62 10.58 -3.96
C GLN A 52 -4.90 10.25 -5.28
N SER A 53 -5.60 9.71 -6.28
CA SER A 53 -5.02 9.45 -7.60
C SER A 53 -4.68 10.73 -8.37
N GLU A 54 -5.33 11.85 -8.05
CA GLU A 54 -5.05 13.16 -8.65
C GLU A 54 -3.83 13.83 -7.98
N GLU A 55 -3.76 13.80 -6.65
CA GLU A 55 -2.82 14.60 -5.88
C GLU A 55 -1.71 13.80 -5.17
N GLY A 56 -1.73 12.47 -5.27
CA GLY A 56 -0.82 11.55 -4.56
C GLY A 56 -1.12 11.41 -3.06
N HIS A 57 -2.10 12.15 -2.55
CA HIS A 57 -2.59 12.12 -1.17
C HIS A 57 -3.97 12.82 -1.09
N VAL A 58 -4.73 12.55 -0.04
CA VAL A 58 -6.03 13.17 0.23
C VAL A 58 -5.83 14.56 0.84
N THR A 59 -5.95 15.60 0.01
CA THR A 59 -5.89 17.00 0.46
C THR A 59 -7.20 17.50 1.06
N ARG A 60 -7.20 18.69 1.67
CA ARG A 60 -8.44 19.36 2.09
C ARG A 60 -9.35 19.70 0.91
N THR A 61 -8.78 19.96 -0.27
CA THR A 61 -9.54 20.21 -1.50
C THR A 61 -10.24 18.93 -1.94
N GLY A 62 -9.54 17.79 -1.95
CA GLY A 62 -10.12 16.48 -2.24
C GLY A 62 -11.22 16.07 -1.24
N MET A 63 -11.00 16.27 0.06
CA MET A 63 -12.03 15.98 1.07
C MET A 63 -13.30 16.83 0.86
N ARG A 64 -13.13 18.12 0.51
CA ARG A 64 -14.26 19.00 0.22
C ARG A 64 -14.99 18.59 -1.06
N PHE A 65 -14.25 18.22 -2.09
CA PHE A 65 -14.82 17.68 -3.32
C PHE A 65 -15.68 16.42 -3.05
N CYS A 66 -15.18 15.46 -2.28
CA CYS A 66 -15.95 14.29 -1.88
C CYS A 66 -17.20 14.65 -1.06
N ALA A 67 -17.09 15.62 -0.16
CA ALA A 67 -18.23 16.10 0.63
C ALA A 67 -19.33 16.70 -0.27
N GLU A 68 -18.95 17.55 -1.22
CA GLU A 68 -19.87 18.16 -2.20
C GLU A 68 -20.55 17.10 -3.07
N MET A 69 -19.80 16.17 -3.65
CA MET A 69 -20.34 15.14 -4.55
C MET A 69 -21.29 14.16 -3.87
N LEU A 70 -21.08 13.88 -2.57
CA LEU A 70 -21.85 12.87 -1.84
C LEU A 70 -22.94 13.47 -0.94
N GLY A 71 -23.02 14.80 -0.83
CA GLY A 71 -23.92 15.47 0.10
C GLY A 71 -23.56 15.23 1.58
N LEU A 72 -22.26 15.11 1.88
CA LEU A 72 -21.74 14.90 3.23
C LEU A 72 -21.11 16.18 3.79
N THR A 73 -20.84 16.20 5.09
CA THR A 73 -20.00 17.25 5.68
C THR A 73 -18.52 16.95 5.51
N THR A 74 -17.68 17.99 5.45
CA THR A 74 -16.21 17.82 5.44
C THR A 74 -15.71 17.13 6.70
N ALA A 75 -16.40 17.24 7.83
CA ALA A 75 -16.09 16.55 9.07
C ALA A 75 -16.28 15.02 8.95
N GLU A 76 -17.38 14.58 8.34
CA GLU A 76 -17.62 13.15 8.07
C GLU A 76 -16.56 12.56 7.14
N VAL A 77 -16.21 13.29 6.08
CA VAL A 77 -15.15 12.86 5.15
C VAL A 77 -13.80 12.80 5.85
N THR A 78 -13.47 13.82 6.65
CA THR A 78 -12.22 13.87 7.43
C THR A 78 -12.14 12.68 8.39
N ALA A 79 -13.22 12.35 9.10
CA ALA A 79 -13.25 11.21 10.01
C ALA A 79 -12.86 9.91 9.29
N VAL A 80 -13.43 9.65 8.12
CA VAL A 80 -13.12 8.46 7.31
C VAL A 80 -11.69 8.49 6.76
N ALA A 81 -11.25 9.63 6.23
CA ALA A 81 -9.89 9.80 5.70
C ALA A 81 -8.79 9.66 6.79
N THR A 82 -9.13 9.93 8.05
CA THR A 82 -8.21 9.74 9.19
C THR A 82 -8.29 8.35 9.82
N PHE A 83 -9.38 7.62 9.58
CA PHE A 83 -9.60 6.30 10.18
C PHE A 83 -8.87 5.19 9.42
N TYR A 84 -8.90 5.22 8.09
CA TYR A 84 -8.21 4.23 7.26
C TYR A 84 -6.80 4.69 6.91
N THR A 85 -5.81 3.83 7.16
CA THR A 85 -4.38 4.11 6.91
C THR A 85 -4.04 4.22 5.42
N MET A 86 -4.83 3.60 4.53
CA MET A 86 -4.63 3.63 3.08
C MET A 86 -4.78 5.02 2.43
N TYR A 87 -5.34 5.99 3.16
CA TYR A 87 -5.46 7.38 2.71
C TYR A 87 -4.31 8.20 3.26
N ARG A 88 -3.36 8.55 2.37
CA ARG A 88 -2.26 9.43 2.70
C ARG A 88 -2.81 10.84 2.90
N ARG A 89 -2.46 11.49 4.01
CA ARG A 89 -2.87 12.88 4.30
C ARG A 89 -1.73 13.88 4.17
N LYS A 90 -0.55 13.40 3.80
CA LYS A 90 0.66 14.18 3.51
C LYS A 90 1.18 13.76 2.13
N PRO A 91 1.92 14.64 1.42
CA PRO A 91 2.63 14.25 0.21
C PRO A 91 3.46 12.98 0.45
N SER A 92 3.46 12.12 -0.54
CA SER A 92 4.14 10.82 -0.50
C SER A 92 4.82 10.57 -1.84
N GLY A 93 5.81 9.69 -1.86
CA GLY A 93 6.57 9.38 -3.06
C GLY A 93 5.81 8.50 -4.04
N ASP A 94 6.40 8.34 -5.22
CA ASP A 94 5.86 7.49 -6.30
C ASP A 94 5.64 6.04 -5.85
N TYR A 95 6.44 5.56 -4.89
CA TYR A 95 6.42 4.20 -4.36
C TYR A 95 6.26 4.18 -2.84
N GLN A 96 5.14 3.66 -2.37
CA GLN A 96 4.91 3.33 -0.96
C GLN A 96 5.51 1.95 -0.68
N VAL A 97 6.64 1.92 0.02
CA VAL A 97 7.36 0.69 0.40
C VAL A 97 6.99 0.35 1.84
N GLY A 98 6.09 -0.61 2.00
CA GLY A 98 5.61 -1.07 3.30
C GLY A 98 6.25 -2.39 3.72
N VAL A 99 6.85 -2.45 4.91
CA VAL A 99 7.43 -3.67 5.47
C VAL A 99 6.51 -4.24 6.55
N CYS A 100 6.02 -5.47 6.35
CA CYS A 100 5.24 -6.15 7.39
C CYS A 100 6.15 -6.54 8.55
N THR A 101 5.86 -6.06 9.75
CA THR A 101 6.56 -6.50 10.96
C THR A 101 5.64 -7.11 12.01
N ASN A 102 4.45 -7.54 11.60
CA ASN A 102 3.61 -8.35 12.47
C ASN A 102 4.27 -9.72 12.75
N THR A 103 3.84 -10.37 13.83
CA THR A 103 4.45 -11.53 14.51
C THR A 103 5.27 -12.47 13.62
N LEU A 104 4.69 -13.07 12.58
CA LEU A 104 5.44 -14.02 11.76
C LEU A 104 6.51 -13.35 10.90
N CYS A 105 6.21 -12.20 10.28
CA CYS A 105 7.22 -11.48 9.51
C CYS A 105 8.33 -10.97 10.41
N ALA A 106 8.02 -10.43 11.60
CA ALA A 106 9.02 -10.06 12.61
C ALA A 106 9.98 -11.22 12.92
N VAL A 107 9.45 -12.40 13.26
CA VAL A 107 10.25 -13.61 13.54
C VAL A 107 11.12 -14.02 12.34
N MET A 108 10.61 -13.84 11.12
CA MET A 108 11.32 -14.21 9.89
C MET A 108 12.30 -13.13 9.39
N GLY A 109 12.39 -11.97 10.03
CA GLY A 109 13.35 -10.89 9.69
C GLY A 109 12.75 -9.59 9.18
N GLY A 110 11.43 -9.39 9.28
CA GLY A 110 10.73 -8.16 8.89
C GLY A 110 11.22 -6.93 9.65
N ASP A 111 11.44 -7.03 10.96
CA ASP A 111 11.99 -5.93 11.78
C ASP A 111 13.39 -5.52 11.28
N ALA A 112 14.24 -6.50 10.97
CA ALA A 112 15.58 -6.26 10.45
C ALA A 112 15.53 -5.57 9.07
N ILE A 113 14.63 -6.00 8.18
CA ILE A 113 14.41 -5.34 6.88
C ILE A 113 14.01 -3.88 7.09
N PHE A 114 13.04 -3.61 7.98
CA PHE A 114 12.56 -2.25 8.18
C PHE A 114 13.64 -1.32 8.72
N GLU A 115 14.39 -1.76 9.74
CA GLU A 115 15.48 -0.94 10.32
C GLU A 115 16.63 -0.72 9.32
N GLU A 116 17.03 -1.75 8.57
CA GLU A 116 18.09 -1.59 7.57
C GLU A 116 17.66 -0.68 6.40
N LEU A 117 16.37 -0.68 6.01
CA LEU A 117 15.86 0.25 5.01
C LEU A 117 15.82 1.70 5.52
N LYS A 118 15.47 1.93 6.79
CA LYS A 118 15.53 3.27 7.39
C LYS A 118 16.94 3.84 7.34
N GLU A 119 17.93 3.05 7.73
CA GLU A 119 19.34 3.45 7.68
C GLU A 119 19.82 3.69 6.25
N HIS A 120 19.47 2.78 5.32
CA HIS A 120 19.90 2.85 3.92
C HIS A 120 19.31 4.05 3.17
N LEU A 121 18.03 4.34 3.39
CA LEU A 121 17.32 5.44 2.74
C LEU A 121 17.47 6.78 3.48
N GLY A 122 17.89 6.75 4.74
CA GLY A 122 18.01 7.94 5.59
C GLY A 122 16.66 8.57 5.95
N VAL A 123 15.59 7.76 6.03
CA VAL A 123 14.22 8.20 6.36
C VAL A 123 13.63 7.36 7.49
N GLY A 124 12.70 7.95 8.25
CA GLY A 124 11.93 7.27 9.27
C GLY A 124 10.66 6.57 8.74
N ASN A 125 9.83 6.11 9.67
CA ASN A 125 8.50 5.61 9.35
C ASN A 125 7.61 6.75 8.83
N ASP A 126 6.83 6.50 7.77
CA ASP A 126 5.96 7.47 7.10
C ASP A 126 6.70 8.66 6.47
N GLU A 127 8.01 8.56 6.31
CA GLU A 127 8.85 9.60 5.70
C GLU A 127 9.21 9.24 4.26
N THR A 128 9.49 10.27 3.46
CA THR A 128 9.76 10.14 2.03
C THR A 128 11.19 10.56 1.73
N THR A 129 11.85 9.83 0.84
CA THR A 129 13.21 10.12 0.39
C THR A 129 13.32 11.53 -0.21
N PRO A 130 14.49 12.20 -0.14
CA PRO A 130 14.65 13.57 -0.64
C PRO A 130 14.37 13.76 -2.15
N ASP A 131 14.49 12.69 -2.93
CA ASP A 131 14.17 12.65 -4.36
C ASP A 131 12.67 12.48 -4.65
N GLY A 132 11.85 12.30 -3.62
CA GLY A 132 10.40 12.14 -3.75
C GLY A 132 9.96 10.78 -4.29
N LYS A 133 10.83 9.77 -4.35
CA LYS A 133 10.51 8.48 -4.98
C LYS A 133 9.91 7.46 -4.01
N VAL A 134 10.50 7.26 -2.85
CA VAL A 134 10.11 6.20 -1.92
C VAL A 134 9.58 6.82 -0.62
N THR A 135 8.39 6.39 -0.20
CA THR A 135 7.92 6.56 1.18
C THR A 135 8.05 5.22 1.89
N LEU A 136 8.75 5.19 3.02
CA LEU A 136 8.95 3.98 3.81
C LEU A 136 7.88 3.88 4.91
N GLU A 137 7.20 2.75 5.00
CA GLU A 137 6.14 2.51 5.97
C GLU A 137 6.37 1.17 6.70
N HIS A 138 6.20 1.19 8.02
CA HIS A 138 5.94 0.00 8.79
C HIS A 138 4.45 -0.34 8.66
N ILE A 139 4.15 -1.51 8.12
CA ILE A 139 2.78 -1.97 7.93
C ILE A 139 2.47 -3.19 8.79
N GLU A 140 1.19 -3.33 9.08
CA GLU A 140 0.64 -4.48 9.79
C GLU A 140 0.48 -5.70 8.87
N CYS A 141 -0.21 -6.73 9.36
CA CYS A 141 -0.39 -7.99 8.64
C CYS A 141 -1.12 -7.82 7.29
N ASN A 142 -0.44 -8.19 6.19
CA ASN A 142 -1.00 -8.29 4.84
C ASN A 142 -1.60 -9.67 4.49
N ALA A 143 -1.78 -10.55 5.49
CA ALA A 143 -2.31 -11.91 5.31
C ALA A 143 -1.54 -12.80 4.31
N ALA A 144 -0.25 -12.54 4.08
CA ALA A 144 0.65 -13.33 3.22
C ALA A 144 1.72 -14.06 4.05
N CYS A 145 1.31 -14.63 5.19
CA CYS A 145 2.19 -15.23 6.18
C CYS A 145 3.00 -16.43 5.64
N ASP A 146 2.46 -17.17 4.68
CA ASP A 146 3.12 -18.28 3.99
C ASP A 146 4.28 -17.84 3.06
N PHE A 147 4.47 -16.52 2.90
CA PHE A 147 5.49 -15.87 2.10
C PHE A 147 6.40 -14.93 2.89
N ALA A 148 6.34 -14.97 4.22
CA ALA A 148 7.10 -14.09 5.10
C ALA A 148 8.62 -14.24 4.92
N PRO A 149 9.42 -13.14 5.05
CA PRO A 149 9.00 -11.74 5.24
C PRO A 149 8.42 -11.09 3.97
N VAL A 150 7.39 -10.27 4.15
CA VAL A 150 6.67 -9.60 3.06
C VAL A 150 6.96 -8.10 3.06
N VAL A 151 7.42 -7.59 1.92
CA VAL A 151 7.44 -6.17 1.59
C VAL A 151 6.34 -5.94 0.55
N MET A 152 5.65 -4.81 0.65
CA MET A 152 4.64 -4.39 -0.30
C MET A 152 5.09 -3.08 -0.95
N VAL A 153 4.99 -2.98 -2.27
CA VAL A 153 5.22 -1.72 -2.98
C VAL A 153 3.97 -1.37 -3.74
N ASN A 154 3.32 -0.26 -3.39
CA ASN A 154 2.07 0.20 -4.03
C ASN A 154 1.04 -0.94 -4.21
N TRP A 155 0.75 -1.68 -3.14
CA TRP A 155 -0.21 -2.81 -3.12
C TRP A 155 0.23 -4.10 -3.86
N GLU A 156 1.44 -4.12 -4.40
CA GLU A 156 2.02 -5.32 -5.01
C GLU A 156 2.98 -6.04 -4.07
N PHE A 157 3.00 -7.37 -4.13
CA PHE A 157 3.70 -8.21 -3.16
C PHE A 157 5.13 -8.56 -3.59
N PHE A 158 6.08 -8.26 -2.71
CA PHE A 158 7.48 -8.67 -2.78
C PHE A 158 7.73 -9.62 -1.61
N ASP A 159 7.58 -10.91 -1.91
CA ASP A 159 7.61 -12.00 -0.93
C ASP A 159 9.04 -12.48 -0.65
N ASN A 160 9.20 -13.24 0.45
CA ASN A 160 10.45 -13.88 0.88
C ASN A 160 11.65 -12.92 0.88
N GLN A 161 11.42 -11.67 1.29
CA GLN A 161 12.48 -10.66 1.25
C GLN A 161 13.51 -10.90 2.35
N THR A 162 14.73 -10.50 2.05
CA THR A 162 15.84 -10.35 3.00
C THR A 162 16.26 -8.88 3.04
N PRO A 163 17.04 -8.44 4.04
CA PRO A 163 17.52 -7.06 4.07
C PRO A 163 18.27 -6.66 2.78
N ASP A 164 19.13 -7.55 2.26
CA ASP A 164 19.86 -7.31 1.01
C ASP A 164 18.94 -7.22 -0.21
N SER A 165 17.90 -8.07 -0.31
CA SER A 165 16.97 -8.00 -1.45
C SER A 165 16.08 -6.77 -1.37
N ALA A 166 15.67 -6.37 -0.17
CA ALA A 166 14.88 -5.17 0.06
C ALA A 166 15.66 -3.90 -0.28
N LYS A 167 16.96 -3.83 0.09
CA LYS A 167 17.86 -2.73 -0.32
C LYS A 167 17.97 -2.61 -1.83
N ARG A 168 18.21 -3.74 -2.53
CA ARG A 168 18.24 -3.75 -4.00
C ARG A 168 16.92 -3.29 -4.60
N LEU A 169 15.79 -3.75 -4.04
CA LEU A 169 14.46 -3.33 -4.48
C LEU A 169 14.31 -1.80 -4.40
N VAL A 170 14.63 -1.17 -3.27
CA VAL A 170 14.50 0.29 -3.15
C VAL A 170 15.51 1.04 -4.01
N ASP A 171 16.72 0.52 -4.20
CA ASP A 171 17.72 1.11 -5.10
C ASP A 171 17.26 1.07 -6.57
N ASP A 172 16.60 -0.02 -6.98
CA ASP A 172 16.02 -0.17 -8.31
C ASP A 172 14.87 0.84 -8.51
N LEU A 173 13.98 0.99 -7.52
CA LEU A 173 12.89 1.98 -7.54
C LEU A 173 13.42 3.41 -7.64
N VAL A 174 14.42 3.76 -6.83
CA VAL A 174 15.06 5.08 -6.84
C VAL A 174 15.72 5.37 -8.19
N ALA A 175 16.41 4.38 -8.76
CA ALA A 175 17.05 4.51 -10.06
C ALA A 175 16.07 4.44 -11.25
N GLY A 176 14.77 4.17 -11.01
CA GLY A 176 13.77 3.98 -12.06
C GLY A 176 14.00 2.72 -12.90
N ARG A 177 14.70 1.72 -12.35
CA ARG A 177 14.85 0.42 -13.00
C ARG A 177 13.54 -0.37 -12.87
N PRO A 178 13.11 -1.10 -13.91
CA PRO A 178 11.91 -1.94 -13.81
C PRO A 178 12.06 -2.98 -12.71
N VAL A 179 11.08 -3.04 -11.81
CA VAL A 179 10.94 -4.08 -10.79
C VAL A 179 9.65 -4.84 -11.03
N ALA A 180 9.71 -6.16 -10.85
CA ALA A 180 8.54 -7.03 -10.96
C ALA A 180 8.17 -7.56 -9.57
N PRO A 181 6.90 -7.48 -9.15
CA PRO A 181 6.49 -8.10 -7.91
C PRO A 181 6.54 -9.62 -8.04
N THR A 182 6.74 -10.30 -6.90
CA THR A 182 6.66 -11.77 -6.84
C THR A 182 5.26 -12.24 -7.19
N ARG A 183 4.24 -11.48 -6.77
CA ARG A 183 2.83 -11.74 -7.03
C ARG A 183 2.05 -10.44 -7.19
N GLY A 184 1.13 -10.44 -8.13
CA GLY A 184 0.24 -9.33 -8.42
C GLY A 184 0.55 -8.65 -9.75
N ALA A 185 -0.01 -7.47 -9.97
CA ALA A 185 0.05 -6.77 -11.25
C ALA A 185 1.40 -6.07 -11.47
N PRO A 186 1.78 -5.73 -12.72
CA PRO A 186 2.97 -4.93 -12.97
C PRO A 186 2.94 -3.63 -12.15
N LEU A 187 4.06 -3.31 -11.50
CA LEU A 187 4.14 -2.14 -10.62
C LEU A 187 3.81 -0.84 -11.38
N CYS A 188 3.08 0.07 -10.73
CA CYS A 188 2.84 1.45 -11.20
C CYS A 188 3.13 2.45 -10.07
N THR A 189 3.02 3.74 -10.37
CA THR A 189 3.08 4.79 -9.35
C THR A 189 1.91 4.71 -8.39
N PHE A 190 2.07 5.31 -7.21
CA PHE A 190 1.03 5.31 -6.18
C PHE A 190 -0.25 6.02 -6.64
N LYS A 191 -0.13 7.05 -7.49
CA LYS A 191 -1.28 7.74 -8.10
C LYS A 191 -2.08 6.81 -9.02
N GLU A 192 -1.40 6.03 -9.86
CA GLU A 192 -2.02 5.04 -10.73
C GLU A 192 -2.67 3.92 -9.91
N THR A 193 -1.98 3.43 -8.88
CA THR A 193 -2.54 2.44 -7.94
C THR A 193 -3.81 2.98 -7.26
N ALA A 194 -3.80 4.24 -6.81
CA ALA A 194 -4.98 4.87 -6.23
C ALA A 194 -6.14 4.98 -7.22
N ARG A 195 -5.87 5.21 -8.51
CA ARG A 195 -6.91 5.18 -9.56
C ARG A 195 -7.52 3.78 -9.69
N ILE A 196 -6.70 2.74 -9.66
CA ILE A 196 -7.16 1.34 -9.70
C ILE A 196 -8.01 1.02 -8.46
N LEU A 197 -7.57 1.45 -7.27
CA LEU A 197 -8.32 1.27 -6.01
C LEU A 197 -9.62 2.09 -5.94
N ALA A 198 -9.73 3.18 -6.71
CA ALA A 198 -11.00 3.87 -6.93
C ALA A 198 -11.99 3.05 -7.81
N GLY A 199 -11.55 1.89 -8.30
CA GLY A 199 -12.32 0.94 -9.09
C GLY A 199 -12.33 1.23 -10.58
N PHE A 200 -11.32 1.94 -11.10
CA PHE A 200 -11.10 2.01 -12.54
C PHE A 200 -10.21 0.86 -12.99
N PRO A 201 -10.45 0.28 -14.17
CA PRO A 201 -9.67 -0.86 -14.64
C PRO A 201 -8.21 -0.47 -14.88
N ASP A 202 -7.31 -1.42 -14.62
CA ASP A 202 -5.93 -1.31 -15.08
C ASP A 202 -5.84 -1.81 -16.53
N GLU A 203 -5.68 -0.87 -17.46
CA GLU A 203 -5.63 -1.13 -18.91
C GLU A 203 -4.25 -1.51 -19.42
N ARG A 204 -3.23 -1.55 -18.54
CA ARG A 204 -1.86 -1.89 -18.92
C ARG A 204 -1.75 -3.35 -19.33
N GLU A 205 -0.91 -3.62 -20.32
CA GLU A 205 -0.69 -4.98 -20.81
C GLU A 205 -0.22 -5.90 -19.67
N GLY A 206 -0.86 -7.06 -19.56
CA GLY A 206 -0.53 -8.05 -18.53
C GLY A 206 -1.13 -7.77 -17.15
N ALA A 207 -1.74 -6.62 -16.87
CA ALA A 207 -2.27 -6.31 -15.53
C ALA A 207 -3.34 -7.29 -15.04
N VAL A 208 -4.31 -7.63 -15.90
CA VAL A 208 -5.39 -8.58 -15.58
C VAL A 208 -4.90 -10.04 -15.59
N GLY A 209 -3.87 -10.34 -16.38
CA GLY A 209 -3.30 -11.69 -16.51
C GLY A 209 -2.19 -12.01 -15.50
N ALA A 210 -1.65 -10.99 -14.84
CA ALA A 210 -0.62 -11.13 -13.85
C ALA A 210 -1.24 -11.71 -12.56
N THR A 211 -1.05 -13.00 -12.36
CA THR A 211 -1.57 -13.71 -11.19
C THR A 211 -0.42 -14.25 -10.35
N GLY A 212 -0.51 -14.09 -9.03
CA GLY A 212 0.21 -14.90 -8.07
C GLY A 212 -0.61 -16.12 -7.67
N GLY A 213 -0.01 -17.31 -7.72
CA GLY A 213 -0.64 -18.54 -7.22
C GLY A 213 -0.42 -18.74 -5.72
N ALA A 214 -1.10 -19.74 -5.16
CA ALA A 214 -0.79 -20.23 -3.81
C ALA A 214 0.67 -20.71 -3.74
N GLY A 215 1.38 -20.33 -2.66
CA GLY A 215 2.78 -20.66 -2.48
C GLY A 215 3.01 -22.16 -2.28
N PRO A 216 4.27 -22.64 -2.40
CA PRO A 216 4.59 -24.05 -2.19
C PRO A 216 4.08 -24.60 -0.86
N ALA A 217 4.19 -23.82 0.22
CA ALA A 217 3.71 -24.18 1.56
C ALA A 217 2.18 -24.38 1.59
N SER A 218 1.42 -23.45 1.01
CA SER A 218 -0.04 -23.52 0.90
C SER A 218 -0.53 -24.69 0.04
N LEU A 219 0.27 -25.13 -0.94
CA LEU A 219 -0.07 -26.26 -1.82
C LEU A 219 0.23 -27.64 -1.22
N VAL A 220 0.97 -27.74 -0.11
CA VAL A 220 1.40 -29.04 0.44
C VAL A 220 0.21 -29.97 0.74
N GLY A 221 -0.84 -29.44 1.37
CA GLY A 221 -2.04 -30.24 1.69
C GLY A 221 -2.74 -30.76 0.43
N LEU A 222 -2.83 -29.95 -0.62
CA LEU A 222 -3.41 -30.35 -1.91
C LEU A 222 -2.59 -31.44 -2.59
N ARG A 223 -1.25 -31.30 -2.59
CA ARG A 223 -0.34 -32.29 -3.18
C ARG A 223 -0.44 -33.64 -2.45
N LEU A 224 -0.45 -33.62 -1.12
CA LEU A 224 -0.68 -34.80 -0.29
C LEU A 224 -2.02 -35.49 -0.60
N ALA A 225 -3.11 -34.72 -0.72
CA ALA A 225 -4.42 -35.26 -1.06
C ALA A 225 -4.47 -35.91 -2.46
N LYS A 226 -3.59 -35.47 -3.38
CA LYS A 226 -3.43 -36.06 -4.71
C LYS A 226 -2.48 -37.27 -4.74
N GLY A 227 -1.93 -37.67 -3.60
CA GLY A 227 -0.98 -38.79 -3.50
C GLY A 227 0.45 -38.43 -3.91
N GLU A 228 0.77 -37.13 -4.05
CA GLU A 228 2.15 -36.69 -4.27
C GLU A 228 2.95 -36.86 -2.97
N THR A 229 4.15 -37.44 -3.06
CA THR A 229 5.06 -37.55 -1.92
C THR A 229 5.78 -36.22 -1.72
N PRO A 230 5.66 -35.54 -0.56
CA PRO A 230 6.36 -34.30 -0.32
C PRO A 230 7.88 -34.54 -0.36
N GLN A 231 8.61 -33.66 -1.05
CA GLN A 231 10.08 -33.70 -1.09
C GLN A 231 10.73 -33.33 0.26
N HIS A 232 9.96 -32.75 1.19
CA HIS A 232 10.46 -32.24 2.46
C HIS A 232 9.65 -32.82 3.61
N ARG A 233 10.37 -33.33 4.61
CA ARG A 233 9.78 -33.81 5.86
C ARG A 233 9.20 -32.60 6.58
N ILE A 234 7.87 -32.49 6.65
CA ILE A 234 7.22 -31.60 7.62
C ILE A 234 7.71 -32.07 8.98
N VAL A 235 8.46 -31.21 9.68
CA VAL A 235 9.21 -31.57 10.90
C VAL A 235 8.30 -32.31 11.87
N HIS A 236 8.76 -33.46 12.37
CA HIS A 236 8.07 -34.29 13.36
C HIS A 236 7.75 -33.50 14.64
N PRO A 237 6.68 -33.86 15.40
CA PRO A 237 6.30 -33.14 16.61
C PRO A 237 7.47 -33.07 17.61
N ARG A 238 7.59 -31.94 18.31
CA ARG A 238 8.49 -31.80 19.48
C ARG A 238 8.19 -32.95 20.45
N GLY A 239 9.01 -34.00 20.46
CA GLY A 239 8.70 -35.14 21.33
C GLY A 239 9.58 -36.38 21.28
N GLU A 240 10.44 -36.60 20.28
CA GLU A 240 11.27 -37.83 20.26
C GLU A 240 12.70 -37.59 19.78
N ALA A 241 13.65 -38.08 20.59
CA ALA A 241 15.10 -38.23 20.39
C ALA A 241 16.04 -37.19 21.06
N ALA A 242 16.17 -37.32 22.39
CA ALA A 242 17.47 -37.26 23.06
C ALA A 242 17.44 -38.20 24.28
N ARG A 243 17.32 -39.51 24.01
CA ARG A 243 17.69 -40.58 24.94
C ARG A 243 18.35 -41.67 24.12
N GLU A 244 19.67 -41.59 24.00
CA GLU A 244 20.50 -42.78 23.84
C GLU A 244 21.50 -42.78 24.99
N GLU A 245 21.36 -43.82 25.80
CA GLU A 245 22.23 -44.25 26.88
C GLU A 245 23.36 -45.12 26.30
N GLY A 246 24.53 -45.12 26.96
CA GLY A 246 25.60 -46.11 26.79
C GLY A 246 26.63 -45.74 25.73
N GLU A 247 27.94 -45.71 25.99
CA GLU A 247 28.76 -46.53 26.90
C GLU A 247 30.01 -45.77 27.35
#